data_AF-D5P1T9-F1
#
_entry.id   AF-D5P1T9-F1
#
_cell.length_a   1.000
_cell.length_b   1.000
_cell.length_c   1.000
_cell.angle_alpha   90.00
_cell.angle_beta   90.00
_cell.angle_gamma   90.00
#
_symmetry.space_group_name_H-M   'P 1'
#
loop_
_entity.id
_entity.type
_entity.pdbx_description
1 polymer ?
#
loop_
_entity_poly.entity_id
_entity_poly.type
_entity_poly.pdbx_seq_one_letter_code
_entity_poly.pdbx_strand_id
1 'polypeptide(L)'
;MRKAKMYPSPCAACGQQAVLIGFDPDERQICGPCSGSTLDYRCANCGQPGIRAHNRCSRCHTAELLHNALAGPDGQIPAQLKPLADALANANDPRSVAVWLGKSAAAELLMNLARTGQTITHHALDQLPPGGHVNYVREILVRTAVLTPRNEYLERIEPWVDRHLANYPAEHARLVRSYTIWYLLHRARRAKQPLSNPGCQRRGGF
;
A
#
# COMPACT_ATOMS: atom_id res chain seq x y z
N MET A 1 -30.14 -5.21 9.07
CA MET A 1 -29.62 -5.62 7.74
C MET A 1 -28.13 -5.31 7.46
N ARG A 2 -27.53 -4.22 7.98
CA ARG A 2 -26.13 -3.85 7.64
C ARG A 2 -25.08 -4.90 8.04
N LYS A 3 -25.32 -5.64 9.14
CA LYS A 3 -24.44 -6.70 9.67
C LYS A 3 -24.48 -7.97 8.80
N ALA A 4 -25.67 -8.41 8.36
CA ALA A 4 -25.84 -9.58 7.48
C ALA A 4 -25.10 -9.43 6.14
N LYS A 5 -25.06 -8.21 5.58
CA LYS A 5 -24.27 -7.93 4.35
C LYS A 5 -22.75 -8.02 4.54
N MET A 6 -22.25 -7.83 5.77
CA MET A 6 -20.81 -7.88 6.07
C MET A 6 -20.32 -9.30 6.35
N TYR A 7 -21.21 -10.18 6.82
CA TYR A 7 -20.86 -11.54 7.22
C TYR A 7 -21.76 -12.54 6.49
N PRO A 8 -21.50 -12.78 5.19
CA PRO A 8 -22.13 -13.88 4.47
C PRO A 8 -21.96 -15.20 5.23
N SER A 9 -22.96 -16.05 5.18
CA SER A 9 -22.98 -17.35 5.85
C SER A 9 -23.61 -18.40 4.93
N PRO A 10 -23.40 -19.71 5.19
CA PRO A 10 -24.01 -20.76 4.40
C PRO A 10 -25.53 -20.74 4.53
N CYS A 11 -26.24 -20.76 3.41
CA CYS A 11 -27.69 -20.86 3.38
C CYS A 11 -28.16 -22.25 3.82
N ALA A 12 -29.13 -22.34 4.73
CA ALA A 12 -29.65 -23.62 5.21
C ALA A 12 -30.29 -24.49 4.10
N ALA A 13 -30.89 -23.87 3.08
CA ALA A 13 -31.53 -24.59 1.97
C ALA A 13 -30.56 -25.04 0.86
N CYS A 14 -29.70 -24.15 0.34
CA CYS A 14 -28.84 -24.44 -0.83
C CYS A 14 -27.35 -24.60 -0.49
N GLY A 15 -26.94 -24.41 0.76
CA GLY A 15 -25.54 -24.54 1.22
C GLY A 15 -24.59 -23.44 0.72
N GLN A 16 -25.01 -22.56 -0.19
CA GLN A 16 -24.17 -21.51 -0.76
C GLN A 16 -23.86 -20.41 0.26
N GLN A 17 -22.63 -19.88 0.22
CA GLN A 17 -22.28 -18.68 0.96
C GLN A 17 -23.08 -17.49 0.42
N ALA A 18 -23.91 -16.87 1.25
CA ALA A 18 -24.84 -15.83 0.84
C ALA A 18 -25.16 -14.84 1.96
N VAL A 19 -25.74 -13.69 1.60
CA VAL A 19 -26.38 -12.81 2.59
C VAL A 19 -27.75 -13.41 2.91
N LEU A 20 -27.92 -13.85 4.16
CA LEU A 20 -29.16 -14.47 4.61
C LEU A 20 -30.15 -13.38 5.03
N ILE A 21 -31.34 -13.41 4.42
CA ILE A 21 -32.38 -12.38 4.60
C ILE A 21 -33.76 -12.96 4.92
N GLY A 22 -33.93 -14.28 4.82
CA GLY A 22 -35.17 -14.97 5.10
C GLY A 22 -34.97 -16.15 6.05
N PHE A 23 -36.07 -16.82 6.37
CA PHE A 23 -36.10 -18.03 7.18
C PHE A 23 -36.88 -19.13 6.44
N ASP A 24 -36.48 -20.39 6.62
CA ASP A 24 -37.26 -21.56 6.18
C ASP A 24 -38.36 -21.92 7.21
N PRO A 25 -39.23 -22.92 6.94
CA PRO A 25 -40.26 -23.35 7.90
C PRO A 25 -39.73 -23.87 9.24
N ASP A 26 -38.45 -24.26 9.30
CA ASP A 26 -37.77 -24.74 10.51
C ASP A 26 -37.02 -23.59 11.24
N GLU A 27 -37.34 -22.33 10.92
CA GLU A 27 -36.71 -21.11 11.44
C GLU A 27 -35.19 -21.00 11.18
N ARG A 28 -34.65 -21.72 10.19
CA ARG A 28 -33.24 -21.61 9.80
C ARG A 28 -33.04 -20.49 8.79
N GLN A 29 -31.90 -19.81 8.86
CA GLN A 29 -31.60 -18.69 7.97
C GLN A 29 -31.33 -19.14 6.52
N ILE A 30 -31.99 -18.49 5.57
CA ILE A 30 -31.87 -18.74 4.13
C ILE A 30 -31.57 -17.47 3.34
N CYS A 31 -30.97 -17.65 2.16
CA CYS A 31 -30.67 -16.55 1.24
C CYS A 31 -31.93 -16.06 0.52
N GLY A 32 -31.85 -14.86 -0.07
CA GLY A 32 -32.98 -14.26 -0.79
C GLY A 32 -33.57 -15.15 -1.88
N PRO A 33 -32.77 -15.74 -2.79
CA PRO A 33 -33.29 -16.65 -3.81
C PRO A 33 -34.07 -17.84 -3.23
N CYS A 34 -33.59 -18.44 -2.13
CA CYS A 34 -34.28 -19.55 -1.46
C CYS A 34 -35.56 -19.11 -0.74
N SER A 35 -35.67 -17.84 -0.35
CA SER A 35 -36.88 -17.27 0.24
C SER A 35 -37.83 -16.67 -0.81
N GLY A 36 -37.60 -16.90 -2.11
CA GLY A 36 -38.40 -16.34 -3.21
C GLY A 36 -38.13 -14.86 -3.55
N SER A 37 -37.09 -14.26 -2.97
CA SER A 37 -36.66 -12.90 -3.27
C SER A 37 -35.68 -12.86 -4.45
N THR A 38 -35.78 -11.85 -5.29
CA THR A 38 -34.81 -11.56 -6.36
C THR A 38 -33.50 -10.94 -5.84
N LEU A 39 -33.44 -10.58 -4.55
CA LEU A 39 -32.27 -9.96 -3.92
C LEU A 39 -31.27 -11.02 -3.45
N ASP A 40 -30.15 -11.19 -4.17
CA ASP A 40 -29.10 -12.15 -3.82
C ASP A 40 -27.87 -11.51 -3.12
N TYR A 41 -27.77 -10.18 -3.15
CA TYR A 41 -26.66 -9.39 -2.62
C TYR A 41 -25.28 -9.85 -3.11
N ARG A 42 -25.21 -10.31 -4.37
CA ARG A 42 -23.96 -10.72 -5.02
C ARG A 42 -23.30 -9.56 -5.73
N CYS A 43 -21.97 -9.53 -5.68
CA CYS A 43 -21.19 -8.53 -6.38
C CYS A 43 -21.35 -8.69 -7.90
N ALA A 44 -21.71 -7.61 -8.59
CA ALA A 44 -21.85 -7.61 -10.05
C ALA A 44 -20.56 -7.94 -10.82
N ASN A 45 -19.38 -7.80 -10.18
CA ASN A 45 -18.09 -8.03 -10.82
C ASN A 45 -17.52 -9.43 -10.55
N CYS A 46 -17.57 -9.90 -9.31
CA CYS A 46 -16.95 -11.18 -8.92
C CYS A 46 -17.94 -12.24 -8.40
N GLY A 47 -19.23 -11.93 -8.33
CA GLY A 47 -20.28 -12.84 -7.85
C GLY A 47 -20.24 -13.15 -6.35
N GLN A 48 -19.24 -12.68 -5.61
CA GLN A 48 -19.10 -12.91 -4.17
C GLN A 48 -20.26 -12.27 -3.39
N PRO A 49 -20.80 -12.95 -2.38
CA PRO A 49 -21.87 -12.41 -1.55
C PRO A 49 -21.35 -11.26 -0.68
N GLY A 50 -22.24 -10.31 -0.35
CA GLY A 50 -21.92 -9.19 0.54
C GLY A 50 -21.63 -7.88 -0.20
N ILE A 51 -22.58 -7.44 -1.04
CA ILE A 51 -22.50 -6.10 -1.65
C ILE A 51 -22.54 -4.97 -0.61
N ARG A 52 -21.84 -3.89 -0.93
CA ARG A 52 -21.71 -2.71 -0.06
C ARG A 52 -22.20 -1.45 -0.75
N ALA A 53 -21.52 -1.02 -1.80
CA ALA A 53 -21.80 0.19 -2.56
C ALA A 53 -21.82 -0.14 -4.05
N HIS A 54 -22.66 0.55 -4.82
CA HIS A 54 -22.73 0.42 -6.29
C HIS A 54 -22.81 -1.03 -6.79
N ASN A 55 -23.55 -1.89 -6.09
CA ASN A 55 -23.68 -3.33 -6.39
C ASN A 55 -22.34 -4.12 -6.43
N ARG A 56 -21.31 -3.62 -5.74
CA ARG A 56 -19.98 -4.24 -5.66
C ARG A 56 -19.62 -4.60 -4.21
N CYS A 57 -18.83 -5.66 -4.05
CA CYS A 57 -18.21 -5.99 -2.76
C CYS A 57 -17.06 -5.00 -2.46
N SER A 58 -16.61 -4.95 -1.20
CA SER A 58 -15.52 -4.04 -0.81
C SER A 58 -14.24 -4.28 -1.62
N ARG A 59 -13.90 -5.52 -1.97
CA ARG A 59 -12.68 -5.83 -2.71
C ARG A 59 -12.71 -5.29 -4.14
N CYS A 60 -13.79 -5.53 -4.88
CA CYS A 60 -13.93 -5.00 -6.24
C CYS A 60 -14.07 -3.48 -6.27
N HIS A 61 -14.76 -2.88 -5.30
CA HIS A 61 -14.84 -1.42 -5.22
C HIS A 61 -13.47 -0.79 -4.90
N THR A 62 -12.70 -1.37 -3.97
CA THR A 62 -11.34 -0.90 -3.69
C THR A 62 -10.42 -1.07 -4.89
N ALA A 63 -10.52 -2.20 -5.62
CA ALA A 63 -9.70 -2.44 -6.81
C ALA A 63 -9.95 -1.38 -7.90
N GLU A 64 -11.20 -0.98 -8.10
CA GLU A 64 -11.57 0.11 -9.01
C GLU A 64 -11.01 1.47 -8.54
N LEU A 65 -11.18 1.81 -7.26
CA LEU A 65 -10.61 3.04 -6.69
C LEU A 65 -9.08 3.07 -6.83
N LEU A 66 -8.42 1.94 -6.57
CA LEU A 66 -6.97 1.79 -6.67
C LEU A 66 -6.50 1.96 -8.12
N HIS A 67 -7.20 1.35 -9.08
CA HIS A 67 -6.87 1.48 -10.50
C HIS A 67 -6.99 2.93 -10.95
N ASN A 68 -8.08 3.61 -10.59
CA ASN A 68 -8.29 5.01 -10.94
C ASN A 68 -7.27 5.94 -10.27
N ALA A 69 -6.90 5.67 -9.02
CA ALA A 69 -5.93 6.47 -8.28
C ALA A 69 -4.50 6.34 -8.85
N LEU A 70 -4.11 5.13 -9.27
CA LEU A 70 -2.77 4.84 -9.78
C LEU A 70 -2.69 4.80 -11.31
N ALA A 71 -3.72 5.28 -12.01
CA ALA A 71 -3.70 5.41 -13.46
C ALA A 71 -2.69 6.48 -13.90
N GLY A 72 -1.85 6.12 -14.87
CA GLY A 72 -0.90 7.00 -15.52
C GLY A 72 -1.55 7.83 -16.65
N PRO A 73 -0.71 8.52 -17.46
CA PRO A 73 -1.18 9.37 -18.56
C PRO A 73 -2.03 8.64 -19.62
N ASP A 74 -1.81 7.33 -19.78
CA ASP A 74 -2.52 6.46 -20.71
C ASP A 74 -3.80 5.83 -20.10
N GLY A 75 -4.14 6.20 -18.87
CA GLY A 75 -5.26 5.63 -18.13
C GLY A 75 -5.00 4.22 -17.59
N GLN A 76 -3.78 3.68 -17.75
CA GLN A 76 -3.38 2.39 -17.19
C GLN A 76 -2.42 2.57 -16.03
N ILE A 77 -2.36 1.61 -15.11
CA ILE A 77 -1.37 1.64 -14.03
C ILE A 77 0.02 1.46 -14.66
N PRO A 78 0.99 2.38 -14.44
CA PRO A 78 2.34 2.23 -14.97
C PRO A 78 2.94 0.87 -14.59
N ALA A 79 3.61 0.22 -15.54
CA ALA A 79 4.10 -1.16 -15.36
C ALA A 79 4.95 -1.33 -14.08
N GLN A 80 5.76 -0.32 -13.75
CA GLN A 80 6.59 -0.30 -12.55
C GLN A 80 5.77 -0.30 -11.25
N LEU A 81 4.57 0.28 -11.23
CA LEU A 81 3.68 0.31 -10.05
C LEU A 81 2.75 -0.90 -9.95
N LYS A 82 2.71 -1.77 -10.96
CA LYS A 82 1.86 -2.95 -10.97
C LYS A 82 2.06 -3.88 -9.77
N PRO A 83 3.30 -4.20 -9.33
CA PRO A 83 3.52 -5.01 -8.14
C PRO A 83 2.92 -4.40 -6.86
N LEU A 84 2.98 -3.07 -6.74
CA LEU A 84 2.34 -2.34 -5.63
C LEU A 84 0.82 -2.42 -5.72
N ALA A 85 0.26 -2.20 -6.91
CA ALA A 85 -1.18 -2.27 -7.13
C ALA A 85 -1.72 -3.68 -6.81
N ASP A 86 -1.03 -4.73 -7.25
CA ASP A 86 -1.40 -6.11 -6.98
C ASP A 86 -1.32 -6.43 -5.48
N ALA A 87 -0.29 -5.96 -4.79
CA ALA A 87 -0.17 -6.13 -3.33
C ALA A 87 -1.31 -5.43 -2.57
N LEU A 88 -1.67 -4.21 -2.96
CA LEU A 88 -2.77 -3.45 -2.33
C LEU A 88 -4.14 -4.05 -2.65
N ALA A 89 -4.37 -4.55 -3.87
CA ALA A 89 -5.62 -5.21 -4.25
C ALA A 89 -5.85 -6.51 -3.46
N ASN A 90 -4.77 -7.20 -3.10
CA ASN A 90 -4.79 -8.45 -2.34
C ASN A 90 -4.65 -8.26 -0.82
N ALA A 91 -4.65 -7.03 -0.31
CA ALA A 91 -4.62 -6.77 1.12
C ALA A 91 -5.79 -7.47 1.86
N ASN A 92 -5.56 -7.88 3.11
CA ASN A 92 -6.56 -8.60 3.90
C ASN A 92 -7.80 -7.72 4.12
N ASP A 93 -7.60 -6.45 4.50
CA ASP A 93 -8.67 -5.46 4.60
C ASP A 93 -8.70 -4.46 3.42
N PRO A 94 -9.46 -4.73 2.35
CA PRO A 94 -9.57 -3.82 1.21
C PRO A 94 -10.18 -2.45 1.59
N ARG A 95 -10.91 -2.34 2.70
CA ARG A 95 -11.50 -1.05 3.12
C ARG A 95 -10.44 -0.12 3.69
N SER A 96 -9.47 -0.68 4.40
CA SER A 96 -8.32 0.08 4.92
C SER A 96 -7.51 0.68 3.78
N VAL A 97 -7.34 -0.07 2.69
CA VAL A 97 -6.71 0.45 1.46
C VAL A 97 -7.53 1.59 0.85
N ALA A 98 -8.84 1.44 0.70
CA ALA A 98 -9.69 2.50 0.15
C ALA A 98 -9.66 3.78 1.01
N VAL A 99 -9.67 3.64 2.33
CA VAL A 99 -9.56 4.78 3.27
C VAL A 99 -8.17 5.42 3.18
N TRP A 100 -7.11 4.60 3.11
CA TRP A 100 -5.74 5.08 2.98
C TRP A 100 -5.54 5.85 1.68
N LEU A 101 -6.08 5.37 0.55
CA LEU A 101 -6.04 6.06 -0.74
C LEU A 101 -6.64 7.46 -0.67
N GLY A 102 -7.74 7.65 0.06
CA GLY A 102 -8.43 8.94 0.15
C GLY A 102 -7.92 9.90 1.22
N LYS A 103 -7.01 9.49 2.11
CA LYS A 103 -6.59 10.30 3.28
C LYS A 103 -5.09 10.41 3.50
N SER A 104 -4.27 9.64 2.78
CA SER A 104 -2.84 9.57 3.04
C SER A 104 -2.04 10.46 2.10
N ALA A 105 -1.18 11.32 2.66
CA ALA A 105 -0.16 12.05 1.90
C ALA A 105 0.79 11.10 1.13
N ALA A 106 0.98 9.87 1.61
CA ALA A 106 1.75 8.86 0.89
C ALA A 106 1.01 8.34 -0.34
N ALA A 107 -0.31 8.17 -0.26
CA ALA A 107 -1.13 7.81 -1.40
C ALA A 107 -1.16 8.95 -2.42
N GLU A 108 -1.32 10.20 -1.98
CA GLU A 108 -1.22 11.39 -2.86
C GLU A 108 0.10 11.45 -3.61
N LEU A 109 1.23 11.18 -2.92
CA LEU A 109 2.53 11.10 -3.57
C LEU A 109 2.57 9.99 -4.64
N LEU A 110 2.04 8.80 -4.34
CA LEU A 110 1.97 7.70 -5.32
C LEU A 110 1.07 8.03 -6.52
N MET A 111 -0.07 8.67 -6.30
CA MET A 111 -0.94 9.15 -7.39
C MET A 111 -0.22 10.17 -8.27
N ASN A 112 0.56 11.08 -7.66
CA ASN A 112 1.38 12.03 -8.40
C ASN A 112 2.47 11.34 -9.23
N LEU A 113 3.18 10.37 -8.65
CA LEU A 113 4.20 9.59 -9.36
C LEU A 113 3.59 8.77 -10.51
N ALA A 114 2.40 8.19 -10.31
CA ALA A 114 1.69 7.45 -11.35
C ALA A 114 1.32 8.38 -12.51
N ARG A 115 0.74 9.54 -12.21
CA ARG A 115 0.29 10.53 -13.18
C ARG A 115 1.42 11.15 -14.00
N THR A 116 2.63 11.32 -13.44
CA THR A 116 3.76 11.81 -14.23
C THR A 116 4.31 10.76 -15.19
N GLY A 117 4.06 9.46 -14.93
CA GLY A 117 4.56 8.36 -15.74
C GLY A 117 6.10 8.24 -15.75
N GLN A 118 6.79 9.02 -14.92
CA GLN A 118 8.24 9.02 -14.85
C GLN A 118 8.74 7.77 -14.14
N THR A 119 9.95 7.32 -14.51
CA THR A 119 10.59 6.19 -13.86
C THR A 119 10.83 6.48 -12.38
N ILE A 120 10.25 5.67 -11.51
CA ILE A 120 10.37 5.77 -10.07
C ILE A 120 11.72 5.20 -9.67
N THR A 121 12.56 6.03 -9.08
CA THR A 121 13.88 5.63 -8.58
C THR A 121 14.09 6.18 -7.19
N HIS A 122 15.04 5.60 -6.45
CA HIS A 122 15.46 6.16 -5.16
C HIS A 122 15.87 7.63 -5.28
N HIS A 123 16.63 7.97 -6.31
CA HIS A 123 17.05 9.33 -6.58
C HIS A 123 15.88 10.29 -6.79
N ALA A 124 14.85 9.88 -7.56
CA ALA A 124 13.66 10.70 -7.77
C ALA A 124 12.93 11.02 -6.45
N LEU A 125 12.88 10.06 -5.52
CA LEU A 125 12.31 10.27 -4.19
C LEU A 125 13.20 11.15 -3.29
N ASP A 126 14.52 11.15 -3.50
CA ASP A 126 15.47 11.97 -2.72
C ASP A 126 15.38 13.46 -3.07
N GLN A 127 14.89 13.80 -4.28
CA GLN A 127 14.66 15.18 -4.71
C GLN A 127 13.37 15.80 -4.14
N LEU A 128 12.52 15.01 -3.49
CA LEU A 128 11.29 15.49 -2.87
C LEU A 128 11.59 16.12 -1.50
N PRO A 129 10.77 17.09 -1.04
CA PRO A 129 10.88 17.61 0.32
C PRO A 129 10.88 16.48 1.35
N PRO A 130 11.86 16.44 2.27
CA PRO A 130 11.99 15.35 3.21
C PRO A 130 10.76 15.27 4.13
N GLY A 131 10.20 14.07 4.26
CA GLY A 131 9.00 13.87 5.09
C GLY A 131 8.71 12.41 5.38
N GLY A 132 7.92 12.15 6.43
CA GLY A 132 7.51 10.79 6.81
C GLY A 132 6.77 10.05 5.70
N HIS A 133 5.98 10.75 4.89
CA HIS A 133 5.25 10.18 3.76
C HIS A 133 6.19 9.71 2.63
N VAL A 134 7.26 10.46 2.32
CA VAL A 134 8.26 10.03 1.32
C VAL A 134 8.99 8.78 1.78
N ASN A 135 9.37 8.71 3.06
CA ASN A 135 10.02 7.52 3.63
C ASN A 135 9.09 6.32 3.60
N TYR A 136 7.81 6.49 3.96
CA TYR A 136 6.81 5.43 3.88
C TYR A 136 6.58 4.96 2.44
N VAL A 137 6.52 5.87 1.46
CA VAL A 137 6.43 5.52 0.03
C VAL A 137 7.66 4.73 -0.42
N ARG A 138 8.86 5.14 -0.01
CA ARG A 138 10.07 4.38 -0.33
C ARG A 138 10.03 2.97 0.27
N GLU A 139 9.64 2.85 1.54
CA GLU A 139 9.52 1.56 2.21
C GLU A 139 8.51 0.62 1.54
N ILE A 140 7.32 1.13 1.17
CA ILE A 140 6.31 0.29 0.52
C ILE A 140 6.75 -0.14 -0.88
N LEU A 141 7.41 0.76 -1.65
CA LEU A 141 7.95 0.43 -2.97
C LEU A 141 9.08 -0.60 -2.90
N VAL A 142 9.92 -0.57 -1.86
CA VAL A 142 10.93 -1.62 -1.63
C VAL A 142 10.26 -2.94 -1.25
N ARG A 143 9.26 -2.92 -0.36
CA ARG A 143 8.53 -4.12 0.09
C ARG A 143 7.79 -4.82 -1.05
N THR A 144 7.27 -4.05 -2.01
CA THR A 144 6.58 -4.59 -3.19
C THR A 144 7.52 -4.83 -4.37
N ALA A 145 8.84 -4.79 -4.14
CA ALA A 145 9.89 -5.02 -5.14
C ALA A 145 9.87 -4.05 -6.35
N VAL A 146 9.21 -2.90 -6.22
CA VAL A 146 9.25 -1.83 -7.21
C VAL A 146 10.60 -1.12 -7.20
N LEU A 147 11.21 -1.00 -6.02
CA LEU A 147 12.57 -0.52 -5.83
C LEU A 147 13.42 -1.60 -5.19
N THR A 148 14.69 -1.68 -5.57
CA THR A 148 15.65 -2.57 -4.89
C THR A 148 15.87 -2.10 -3.46
N PRO A 149 16.04 -3.02 -2.49
CA PRO A 149 16.44 -2.66 -1.14
C PRO A 149 17.72 -1.81 -1.17
N ARG A 150 17.65 -0.64 -0.54
CA ARG A 150 18.77 0.28 -0.35
C ARG A 150 19.00 0.43 1.15
N ASN A 151 20.25 0.53 1.58
CA ASN A 151 20.53 0.78 2.99
C ASN A 151 20.29 2.26 3.30
N GLU A 152 19.03 2.59 3.58
CA GLU A 152 18.55 3.96 3.87
C GLU A 152 19.29 4.66 5.02
N TYR A 153 19.93 3.90 5.92
CA TYR A 153 20.75 4.47 6.97
C TYR A 153 22.07 5.00 6.41
N LEU A 154 22.71 4.24 5.54
CA LEU A 154 23.97 4.66 4.91
C LEU A 154 23.78 5.86 3.99
N GLU A 155 22.65 5.91 3.30
CA GLU A 155 22.40 6.91 2.27
C GLU A 155 21.98 8.25 2.86
N ARG A 156 21.47 8.25 4.09
CA ARG A 156 21.22 9.47 4.87
C ARG A 156 22.48 10.10 5.45
N ILE A 157 23.59 9.36 5.56
CA ILE A 157 24.82 9.87 6.17
C ILE A 157 25.40 11.01 5.35
N GLU A 158 25.45 10.91 4.02
CA GLU A 158 26.05 11.97 3.19
C GLU A 158 25.29 13.31 3.31
N PRO A 159 23.96 13.38 3.09
CA PRO A 159 23.20 14.61 3.32
C PRO A 159 23.23 15.10 4.77
N TRP A 160 23.31 14.19 5.75
CA TRP A 160 23.42 14.55 7.15
C TRP A 160 24.79 15.15 7.48
N VAL A 161 25.89 14.59 6.96
CA VAL A 161 27.25 15.11 7.10
C VAL A 161 27.32 16.52 6.52
N ASP A 162 26.78 16.71 5.31
CA ASP A 162 26.78 18.02 4.65
C ASP A 162 26.04 19.07 5.49
N ARG A 163 24.88 18.71 6.05
CA ARG A 163 24.11 19.60 6.93
C ARG A 163 24.79 19.84 8.28
N HIS A 164 25.39 18.80 8.86
CA HIS A 164 26.05 18.89 10.16
C HIS A 164 27.30 19.77 10.08
N LEU A 165 28.07 19.65 9.00
CA LEU A 165 29.30 20.38 8.79
C LEU A 165 29.11 21.81 8.27
N ALA A 166 27.87 22.22 7.94
CA ALA A 166 27.58 23.52 7.35
C ALA A 166 28.01 24.72 8.23
N ASN A 167 28.03 24.54 9.56
CA ASN A 167 28.39 25.59 10.52
C ASN A 167 29.84 25.50 11.03
N TYR A 168 30.69 24.66 10.41
CA TYR A 168 32.08 24.45 10.84
C TYR A 168 33.08 25.11 9.88
N PRO A 169 34.32 25.41 10.35
CA PRO A 169 35.38 25.91 9.48
C PRO A 169 35.61 25.02 8.26
N ALA A 170 35.74 25.63 7.08
CA ALA A 170 35.78 24.91 5.80
C ALA A 170 36.90 23.87 5.70
N GLU A 171 38.05 24.15 6.31
CA GLU A 171 39.20 23.24 6.41
C GLU A 171 38.85 21.96 7.18
N HIS A 172 38.24 22.09 8.36
CA HIS A 172 37.84 20.97 9.19
C HIS A 172 36.69 20.20 8.54
N ALA A 173 35.71 20.92 7.99
CA ALA A 173 34.57 20.33 7.29
C ALA A 173 35.02 19.48 6.10
N ARG A 174 35.96 19.95 5.27
CA ARG A 174 36.49 19.17 4.14
C ARG A 174 37.15 17.86 4.58
N LEU A 175 37.96 17.90 5.65
CA LEU A 175 38.66 16.72 6.14
C LEU A 175 37.67 15.68 6.69
N VAL A 176 36.74 16.11 7.55
CA VAL A 176 35.72 15.23 8.16
C VAL A 176 34.78 14.67 7.09
N ARG A 177 34.34 15.49 6.13
CA ARG A 177 33.52 15.03 5.00
C ARG A 177 34.27 13.97 4.19
N SER A 178 35.49 14.25 3.78
CA SER A 178 36.29 13.33 2.95
C SER A 178 36.51 12.00 3.65
N TYR A 179 36.88 12.02 4.94
CA TYR A 179 37.03 10.79 5.72
C TYR A 179 35.71 10.03 5.85
N THR A 180 34.60 10.72 6.12
CA THR A 180 33.30 10.06 6.29
C THR A 180 32.81 9.43 4.99
N ILE A 181 32.91 10.14 3.87
CA ILE A 181 32.44 9.66 2.56
C ILE A 181 33.35 8.55 2.01
N TRP A 182 34.67 8.74 2.03
CA TRP A 182 35.59 7.79 1.38
C TRP A 182 35.95 6.60 2.25
N TYR A 183 36.12 6.78 3.56
CA TYR A 183 36.56 5.71 4.44
C TYR A 183 35.37 5.04 5.15
N LEU A 184 34.59 5.80 5.92
CA LEU A 184 33.53 5.23 6.76
C LEU A 184 32.37 4.65 5.92
N LEU A 185 31.84 5.42 4.96
CA LEU A 185 30.74 4.96 4.11
C LEU A 185 31.15 3.81 3.20
N HIS A 186 32.33 3.89 2.58
CA HIS A 186 32.82 2.81 1.72
C HIS A 186 32.99 1.49 2.49
N ARG A 187 33.54 1.57 3.71
CA ARG A 187 33.67 0.41 4.61
C ARG A 187 32.31 -0.14 5.00
N ALA A 188 31.35 0.73 5.35
CA ALA A 188 30.03 0.31 5.76
C ALA A 188 29.20 -0.29 4.61
N ARG A 189 29.33 0.21 3.38
CA ARG A 189 28.72 -0.37 2.17
C ARG A 189 29.27 -1.76 1.84
N ARG A 190 30.54 -2.04 2.16
CA ARG A 190 31.17 -3.37 2.00
C ARG A 190 30.84 -4.35 3.12
N ALA A 191 30.31 -3.89 4.25
CA ALA A 191 29.91 -4.77 5.33
C ALA A 191 28.66 -5.57 4.91
N LYS A 192 28.70 -6.90 5.04
CA LYS A 192 27.60 -7.79 4.64
C LYS A 192 26.35 -7.69 5.53
N GLN A 193 26.45 -6.98 6.65
CA GLN A 193 25.33 -6.79 7.57
C GLN A 193 24.58 -5.52 7.20
N PRO A 194 23.27 -5.60 6.92
CA PRO A 194 22.46 -4.39 6.88
C PRO A 194 22.56 -3.72 8.24
N LEU A 195 22.81 -2.41 8.25
CA LEU A 195 22.68 -1.59 9.46
C LEU A 195 21.18 -1.49 9.76
N SER A 196 20.60 -2.54 10.35
CA SER A 196 19.23 -2.54 10.83
C SER A 196 19.19 -1.94 12.24
N ASN A 197 18.27 -1.02 12.47
CA ASN A 197 17.95 -0.59 13.83
C ASN A 197 17.06 -1.67 14.48
N PRO A 198 17.45 -2.34 15.58
CA PRO A 198 16.66 -3.40 16.20
C PRO A 198 15.31 -2.94 16.80
N GLY A 199 15.00 -1.63 16.75
CA GLY A 199 13.91 -1.02 17.53
C GLY A 199 12.62 -0.62 16.81
N CYS A 200 12.40 -0.95 15.53
CA CYS A 200 11.14 -0.53 14.85
C CYS A 200 10.51 -1.62 13.97
N GLN A 201 10.35 -2.83 14.52
CA GLN A 201 9.28 -3.71 14.07
C GLN A 201 7.95 -3.24 14.68
N ARG A 202 7.42 -2.12 14.21
CA ARG A 202 5.99 -1.86 14.41
C ARG A 202 5.22 -2.75 13.45
N ARG A 203 4.43 -3.64 14.05
CA ARG A 203 3.47 -4.55 13.40
C ARG A 203 2.58 -3.75 12.43
N GLY A 204 2.94 -3.76 11.16
CA GLY A 204 2.08 -3.30 10.06
C GLY A 204 1.61 -4.53 9.31
N GLY A 205 0.59 -5.21 9.83
CA GLY A 205 -0.19 -6.16 9.06
C GLY A 205 -1.16 -5.38 8.17
N PHE A 206 -1.11 -5.64 6.87
CA PHE A 206 -2.20 -5.31 5.94
C PHE A 206 -3.32 -6.35 6.04
#